data_AF-A0A414PRB1-F1
#
_entry.id   AF-A0A414PRB1-F1
#
_cell.length_a   1.000
_cell.length_b   1.000
_cell.length_c   1.000
_cell.angle_alpha   90.00
_cell.angle_beta   90.00
_cell.angle_gamma   90.00
#
_symmetry.space_group_name_H-M   'P 1'
#
loop_
_entity.id
_entity.type
_entity.pdbx_description
1 polymer ?
#
loop_
_entity_poly.entity_id
_entity_poly.type
_entity_poly.pdbx_seq_one_letter_code
_entity_poly.pdbx_strand_id
1 'polypeptide(L)'
;MSKKIVKTQEESKVIYLGPTIKEFGLSNGSIYDGFTNNVKVALEKYPKLKNLIFPVNSNLGNIKANLLKSGTKESILFNSLKKELGGK
;
A
#
# COMPACT_ATOMS: atom_id res chain seq x y z
N MET A 1 11.28 -4.57 -31.46
CA MET A 1 11.66 -3.49 -30.51
C MET A 1 10.54 -3.38 -29.47
N SER A 2 10.64 -4.15 -28.39
CA SER A 2 9.57 -4.22 -27.38
C SER A 2 9.57 -2.94 -26.57
N LYS A 3 8.63 -2.02 -26.84
CA LYS A 3 8.36 -0.85 -26.00
C LYS A 3 8.08 -1.36 -24.59
N LYS A 4 9.07 -1.28 -23.69
CA LYS A 4 8.83 -1.32 -22.25
C LYS A 4 8.03 -0.08 -21.94
N ILE A 5 6.72 -0.25 -21.92
CA ILE A 5 5.77 0.74 -21.43
C ILE A 5 6.11 0.87 -19.95
N VAL A 6 6.93 1.85 -19.60
CA VAL A 6 7.16 2.23 -18.21
C VAL A 6 5.87 2.89 -17.78
N LYS A 7 4.90 2.06 -17.39
CA LYS A 7 3.65 2.50 -16.82
C LYS A 7 4.02 3.18 -15.51
N THR A 8 3.93 4.50 -15.49
CA THR A 8 4.19 5.31 -14.30
C THR A 8 3.34 4.76 -13.16
N GLN A 9 3.88 4.70 -11.93
CA GLN A 9 3.19 4.09 -10.78
C GLN A 9 1.81 4.71 -10.51
N GLU A 10 1.56 5.92 -11.01
CA GLU A 10 0.26 6.61 -10.93
C GLU A 10 -0.83 6.04 -11.85
N GLU A 11 -0.49 5.37 -12.96
CA GLU A 11 -1.44 4.78 -13.92
C GLU A 11 -1.50 3.24 -13.84
N SER A 12 -0.86 2.67 -12.82
CA SER A 12 -0.81 1.24 -12.59
C SER A 12 -1.74 0.87 -11.45
N LYS A 13 -2.36 -0.31 -11.53
CA LYS A 13 -3.11 -0.86 -10.39
C LYS A 13 -2.17 -0.97 -9.21
N VAL A 14 -2.56 -0.41 -8.07
CA VAL A 14 -1.83 -0.47 -6.81
C VAL A 14 -2.66 -1.22 -5.78
N ILE A 15 -2.01 -1.97 -4.89
CA ILE A 15 -2.63 -2.61 -3.75
C ILE A 15 -2.24 -1.84 -2.49
N TYR A 16 -3.21 -1.63 -1.61
CA TYR A 16 -2.96 -1.15 -0.27
C TYR A 16 -2.84 -2.34 0.68
N LEU A 17 -1.68 -2.49 1.32
CA LEU A 17 -1.41 -3.57 2.27
C LEU A 17 -1.19 -3.03 3.69
N GLY A 18 -1.84 -1.92 4.02
CA GLY A 18 -1.78 -1.31 5.34
C GLY A 18 -2.99 -1.59 6.23
N PRO A 19 -2.97 -1.06 7.47
CA PRO A 19 -4.09 -1.16 8.39
C PRO A 19 -5.36 -0.52 7.82
N THR A 20 -6.54 -1.07 8.10
CA THR A 20 -7.79 -0.51 7.57
C THR A 20 -8.07 0.88 8.15
N ILE A 21 -8.14 1.90 7.29
CA ILE A 21 -8.49 3.28 7.63
C ILE A 21 -9.89 3.58 7.10
N LYS A 22 -10.88 3.36 7.96
CA LYS A 22 -12.30 3.56 7.61
C LYS A 22 -12.61 4.99 7.17
N GLU A 23 -11.93 5.98 7.76
CA GLU A 23 -12.10 7.41 7.43
C GLU A 23 -11.87 7.70 5.94
N PHE A 24 -10.93 6.98 5.30
CA PHE A 24 -10.62 7.13 3.87
C PHE A 24 -11.14 5.97 3.02
N GLY A 25 -11.90 5.03 3.60
CA GLY A 25 -12.31 3.81 2.91
C GLY A 25 -11.15 2.90 2.49
N LEU A 26 -9.96 3.05 3.10
CA LEU A 26 -8.79 2.22 2.78
C LEU A 26 -8.86 0.91 3.57
N SER A 27 -9.03 -0.22 2.87
CA SER A 27 -9.01 -1.55 3.51
C SER A 27 -7.80 -2.36 3.08
N ASN A 28 -7.21 -3.13 4.02
CA ASN A 28 -6.09 -4.02 3.72
C ASN A 28 -6.44 -4.98 2.57
N GLY A 29 -5.57 -5.07 1.57
CA GLY A 29 -5.74 -5.90 0.39
C GLY A 29 -6.55 -5.26 -0.73
N SER A 30 -7.04 -4.03 -0.54
CA SER A 30 -7.80 -3.32 -1.58
C SER A 30 -6.91 -2.91 -2.74
N ILE A 31 -7.41 -3.11 -3.95
CA ILE A 31 -6.73 -2.71 -5.19
C ILE A 31 -7.39 -1.44 -5.72
N TYR A 32 -6.57 -0.44 -6.03
CA TYR A 32 -6.98 0.83 -6.62
C TYR A 32 -6.37 0.96 -8.01
N ASP A 33 -7.10 1.61 -8.91
CA ASP A 33 -6.58 2.04 -10.20
C ASP A 33 -5.84 3.37 -9.98
N GLY A 34 -4.55 3.29 -9.64
CA GLY A 34 -3.73 4.44 -9.28
C GLY A 34 -4.05 5.08 -7.92
N PHE A 35 -3.58 6.32 -7.74
CA PHE A 35 -3.84 7.13 -6.54
C PHE A 35 -5.19 7.84 -6.66
N THR A 36 -6.27 7.15 -6.28
CA THR A 36 -7.59 7.76 -6.15
C THR A 36 -7.62 8.86 -5.09
N ASN A 37 -8.62 9.75 -5.13
CA ASN A 37 -8.70 10.91 -4.23
C ASN A 37 -8.61 10.50 -2.75
N ASN A 38 -9.28 9.41 -2.38
CA ASN A 38 -9.23 8.84 -1.02
C ASN A 38 -7.81 8.45 -0.60
N VAL A 39 -7.04 7.84 -1.50
CA VAL A 39 -5.65 7.47 -1.25
C VAL A 39 -4.78 8.73 -1.12
N LYS A 40 -5.00 9.74 -1.97
CA LYS A 40 -4.27 11.02 -1.90
C LYS A 40 -4.49 11.72 -0.56
N VAL A 41 -5.74 11.88 -0.13
CA VAL A 41 -6.08 12.51 1.16
C VAL A 41 -5.48 11.70 2.33
N ALA A 42 -5.53 10.37 2.26
CA ALA A 42 -4.90 9.53 3.28
C ALA A 42 -3.37 9.71 3.32
N LEU A 43 -2.72 9.87 2.16
CA LEU A 43 -1.29 10.13 2.05
C LEU A 43 -0.89 11.51 2.56
N GLU A 44 -1.76 12.52 2.38
CA GLU A 44 -1.53 13.84 2.96
C GLU A 44 -1.59 13.79 4.49
N LYS A 45 -2.57 13.07 5.06
CA LYS A 45 -2.69 12.92 6.51
C LYS A 45 -1.64 11.98 7.11
N TYR A 46 -1.27 10.92 6.37
CA TYR A 46 -0.34 9.89 6.79
C TYR A 46 0.64 9.54 5.65
N PRO A 47 1.69 10.34 5.44
CA PRO A 47 2.64 10.17 4.32
C PRO A 47 3.34 8.80 4.33
N LYS A 48 3.48 8.19 5.51
CA LYS A 48 4.04 6.85 5.68
C LYS A 48 3.23 5.76 4.97
N LEU A 49 1.93 5.97 4.72
CA LEU A 49 1.07 5.01 3.99
C LEU A 49 1.58 4.73 2.58
N LYS A 50 2.33 5.65 1.98
CA LYS A 50 2.95 5.44 0.65
C LYS A 50 3.80 4.18 0.60
N ASN A 51 4.45 3.85 1.71
CA ASN A 51 5.31 2.67 1.82
C ASN A 51 4.51 1.36 2.01
N LEU A 52 3.19 1.44 2.24
CA LEU A 52 2.27 0.29 2.28
C LEU A 52 1.39 0.22 1.02
N ILE A 53 1.66 1.06 0.03
CA ILE A 53 1.03 1.00 -1.28
C ILE A 53 2.05 0.40 -2.24
N PHE A 54 1.67 -0.71 -2.86
CA PHE A 54 2.56 -1.44 -3.74
C PHE A 54 1.93 -1.58 -5.13
N PRO A 55 2.71 -1.48 -6.21
CA PRO A 55 2.20 -1.77 -7.53
C PRO A 55 1.77 -3.24 -7.63
N VAL A 56 0.61 -3.49 -8.27
CA VAL A 56 0.11 -4.83 -8.57
C VAL A 56 0.92 -5.39 -9.74
N ASN A 57 2.03 -6.03 -9.40
CA ASN A 57 2.93 -6.70 -10.33
C ASN A 57 3.23 -8.13 -9.87
N SER A 58 4.04 -8.86 -10.63
CA SER A 58 4.43 -10.25 -10.29
C SER A 58 5.14 -10.38 -8.94
N ASN A 59 5.66 -9.30 -8.35
CA ASN A 59 6.36 -9.31 -7.07
C ASN A 59 5.40 -9.21 -5.86
N LEU A 60 4.10 -9.02 -6.09
CA LEU A 60 3.10 -8.85 -5.04
C LEU A 60 2.97 -10.08 -4.11
N GLY A 61 3.23 -11.28 -4.64
CA GLY A 61 3.30 -12.50 -3.84
C GLY A 61 4.40 -12.44 -2.77
N ASN A 62 5.60 -11.99 -3.14
CA ASN A 62 6.72 -11.80 -2.21
C ASN A 62 6.42 -10.72 -1.17
N ILE A 63 5.81 -9.60 -1.59
CA ILE A 63 5.46 -8.50 -0.68
C ILE A 63 4.45 -8.97 0.37
N LYS A 64 3.42 -9.72 -0.04
CA LYS A 64 2.45 -10.33 0.89
C LYS A 64 3.12 -11.32 1.84
N ALA A 65 4.02 -12.17 1.33
CA ALA A 65 4.76 -13.12 2.16
C ALA A 65 5.63 -12.39 3.20
N ASN A 66 6.27 -11.28 2.82
CA ASN A 66 7.07 -10.48 3.74
C ASN A 66 6.21 -9.81 4.81
N LEU A 67 5.03 -9.27 4.47
CA LEU A 67 4.09 -8.70 5.45
C LEU A 67 3.66 -9.69 6.52
N LEU A 68 3.47 -10.96 6.14
CA LEU A 68 3.13 -12.05 7.06
C LEU A 68 4.33 -12.48 7.91
N LYS A 69 5.55 -12.28 7.42
CA LYS A 69 6.79 -12.63 8.11
C LYS A 69 7.17 -11.54 9.12
N SER A 70 7.11 -11.89 10.40
CA SER A 70 7.52 -10.98 11.47
C SER A 70 8.99 -10.57 11.32
N GLY A 71 9.28 -9.29 11.57
CA GLY A 71 10.64 -8.73 11.48
C GLY A 71 11.06 -8.24 10.09
N THR A 72 10.21 -8.36 9.06
CA THR A 72 10.47 -7.72 7.77
C THR A 72 10.18 -6.22 7.82
N LYS A 73 10.76 -5.46 6.88
CA LYS A 73 10.55 -4.01 6.79
C LYS A 73 9.06 -3.69 6.64
N GLU A 74 8.35 -4.43 5.79
CA GLU A 74 6.92 -4.25 5.57
C GLU A 74 6.09 -4.57 6.82
N SER A 75 6.42 -5.64 7.55
CA SER A 75 5.73 -6.01 8.80
C SER A 75 5.94 -4.96 9.92
N ILE A 76 7.16 -4.45 10.05
CA ILE A 76 7.50 -3.39 11.02
C ILE A 76 6.73 -2.11 10.69
N LEU A 77 6.71 -1.72 9.43
CA LEU A 77 6.01 -0.54 8.95
C LEU A 77 4.50 -0.67 9.14
N PHE A 78 3.93 -1.84 8.82
CA PHE A 78 2.52 -2.15 9.05
C PHE A 78 2.15 -2.00 10.53
N ASN A 79 2.94 -2.58 11.43
CA ASN A 79 2.70 -2.50 12.88
C ASN A 79 2.85 -1.07 13.42
N SER A 80 3.81 -0.31 12.90
CA SER A 80 4.02 1.09 13.26
C SER A 80 2.80 1.94 12.88
N LEU A 81 2.34 1.80 11.64
CA LEU A 81 1.14 2.50 11.16
C LEU A 81 -0.13 2.04 11.87
N LYS A 82 -0.26 0.73 12.15
CA LYS A 82 -1.36 0.20 12.93
C LYS A 82 -1.42 0.84 14.31
N LYS A 83 -0.28 1.02 15.00
CA LYS A 83 -0.20 1.73 16.29
C LYS A 83 -0.58 3.21 16.17
N GLU A 84 -0.05 3.93 15.17
CA GLU A 84 -0.39 5.36 14.97
C GLU A 84 -1.88 5.57 14.67
N LEU A 85 -2.50 4.65 13.94
CA LEU A 85 -3.92 4.70 13.60
C LEU A 85 -4.83 4.20 14.74
N GLY A 86 -4.29 3.98 15.94
CA GLY A 86 -5.07 3.54 17.10
C GLY A 86 -5.53 2.09 17.04
N GLY A 87 -4.87 1.25 16.21
CA GLY A 87 -5.15 -0.17 16.11
C GLY A 87 -4.84 -0.87 17.42
N LYS A 88 -5.91 -1.17 18.16
CA LYS A 88 -5.89 -1.99 19.38
C LYS A 88 -5.49 -3.44 19.07
#